data_AF-A0A973I155-F1
#
_entry.id   AF-A0A973I155-F1
#
_cell.length_a   1.000
_cell.length_b   1.000
_cell.length_c   1.000
_cell.angle_alpha   90.00
_cell.angle_beta   90.00
_cell.angle_gamma   90.00
#
_symmetry.space_group_name_H-M   'P 1'
#
loop_
_entity.id
_entity.type
_entity.pdbx_description
1 polymer ?
#
loop_
_entity_poly.entity_id
_entity_poly.type
_entity_poly.pdbx_seq_one_letter_code
_entity_poly.pdbx_strand_id
1 'polypeptide(L)'
;MGKLKEKLKNSKLLDKVKELDLKNVLDVAGNFLPDKGGLGVIKNIIQKDDTISAENKVQLLEAYEDDMRAFELEVQDRDSARKREVELAKVKGTDWMMYATGIVGLVSFIAMVVAVIWIPSVQENKLFVHLMGIVEGVVISNLFAYYYGTSKDKT
;
A
#
# COMPACT_ATOMS: atom_id res chain seq x y z
N MET A 1 -13.26 -1.09 -18.41
CA MET A 1 -13.50 -2.15 -19.43
C MET A 1 -12.35 -2.33 -20.43
N GLY A 2 -11.43 -1.36 -20.64
CA GLY A 2 -10.35 -1.49 -21.64
C GLY A 2 -9.25 -2.53 -21.33
N LYS A 3 -8.65 -2.49 -20.12
CA LYS A 3 -7.51 -3.36 -19.76
C LYS A 3 -7.83 -4.87 -19.72
N LEU A 4 -9.08 -5.22 -19.43
CA LEU A 4 -9.55 -6.61 -19.35
C LEU A 4 -9.64 -7.24 -20.75
N LYS A 5 -10.13 -6.48 -21.74
CA LYS A 5 -10.25 -6.92 -23.14
C LYS A 5 -8.87 -7.09 -23.80
N GLU A 6 -7.90 -6.31 -23.35
CA GLU A 6 -6.50 -6.38 -23.81
C GLU A 6 -5.79 -7.64 -23.27
N LYS A 7 -6.02 -8.01 -22.01
CA LYS A 7 -5.46 -9.22 -21.40
C LYS A 7 -6.05 -10.51 -21.97
N LEU A 8 -7.36 -10.51 -22.25
CA LEU A 8 -8.05 -11.57 -22.98
C LEU A 8 -7.43 -11.82 -24.36
N LYS A 9 -6.89 -10.78 -24.99
CA LYS A 9 -6.31 -10.84 -26.33
C LYS A 9 -4.89 -11.41 -26.35
N ASN A 10 -4.23 -11.48 -25.19
CA ASN A 10 -2.82 -11.88 -25.04
C ASN A 10 -2.64 -13.13 -24.14
N SER A 11 -3.73 -13.87 -23.89
CA SER A 11 -3.71 -15.10 -23.09
C SER A 11 -3.23 -16.25 -23.96
N LYS A 12 -2.20 -16.97 -23.50
CA LYS A 12 -1.64 -18.11 -24.22
C LYS A 12 -2.66 -19.22 -24.41
N LEU A 13 -3.57 -19.39 -23.45
CA LEU A 13 -4.71 -20.29 -23.57
C LEU A 13 -5.59 -19.93 -24.75
N LEU A 14 -5.94 -18.65 -24.86
CA LEU A 14 -6.91 -18.19 -25.85
C LEU A 14 -6.35 -18.28 -27.28
N ASP A 15 -5.04 -18.15 -27.43
CA ASP A 15 -4.33 -18.40 -28.69
C ASP A 15 -4.31 -19.89 -29.05
N LYS A 16 -3.95 -20.77 -28.10
CA LYS A 16 -3.99 -22.24 -28.33
C LYS A 16 -5.42 -22.77 -28.60
N VAL A 17 -6.44 -22.21 -27.93
CA VAL A 17 -7.84 -22.60 -28.16
C VAL A 17 -8.32 -22.20 -29.56
N LYS A 18 -7.85 -21.05 -30.08
CA LYS A 18 -8.13 -20.62 -31.46
C LYS A 18 -7.39 -21.46 -32.49
N GLU A 19 -6.14 -21.84 -32.23
CA GLU A 19 -5.36 -22.71 -33.12
C GLU A 19 -5.98 -24.10 -33.28
N LEU A 20 -6.61 -24.62 -32.23
CA LEU A 20 -7.22 -25.95 -32.21
C LEU A 20 -8.71 -25.97 -32.62
N ASP A 21 -9.29 -24.82 -33.01
CA ASP A 21 -10.72 -24.62 -33.36
C ASP A 21 -11.72 -25.20 -32.34
N LEU A 22 -11.39 -25.08 -31.04
CA LEU A 22 -12.23 -25.60 -29.96
C LEU A 22 -13.37 -24.63 -29.62
N LYS A 23 -14.41 -24.62 -30.44
CA LYS A 23 -15.58 -23.72 -30.31
C LYS A 23 -16.24 -23.76 -28.92
N ASN A 24 -16.37 -24.96 -28.35
CA ASN A 24 -16.95 -25.15 -27.01
C ASN A 24 -16.12 -24.49 -25.90
N VAL A 25 -14.80 -24.45 -26.04
CA VAL A 25 -13.90 -23.81 -25.08
C VAL A 25 -13.82 -22.30 -25.34
N LEU A 26 -13.90 -21.87 -26.61
CA LEU A 26 -13.84 -20.47 -27.01
C LEU A 26 -15.04 -19.66 -26.51
N ASP A 27 -16.26 -20.21 -26.59
CA ASP A 27 -17.48 -19.55 -26.10
C ASP A 27 -17.49 -19.39 -24.57
N VAL A 28 -16.93 -20.37 -23.86
CA VAL A 28 -16.81 -20.29 -22.39
C VAL A 28 -15.66 -19.36 -22.01
N ALA A 29 -14.51 -19.45 -22.69
CA ALA A 29 -13.38 -18.56 -22.50
C ALA A 29 -13.77 -17.09 -22.67
N GLY A 30 -14.55 -16.75 -23.70
CA GLY A 30 -15.00 -15.37 -23.94
C GLY A 30 -15.92 -14.80 -22.86
N ASN A 31 -16.68 -15.65 -22.16
CA ASN A 31 -17.65 -15.22 -21.13
C ASN A 31 -17.07 -15.24 -19.70
N PHE A 32 -16.01 -16.01 -19.47
CA PHE A 32 -15.55 -16.35 -18.12
C PHE A 32 -14.10 -15.98 -17.82
N LEU A 33 -13.26 -15.71 -18.83
CA LEU A 33 -12.00 -15.02 -18.58
C LEU A 33 -12.31 -13.54 -18.29
N PRO A 34 -11.87 -12.97 -17.15
CA PRO A 34 -10.64 -13.28 -16.40
C PRO A 34 -10.90 -13.51 -14.90
N ASP A 35 -11.99 -14.18 -14.56
CA ASP A 35 -12.31 -14.51 -13.17
C ASP A 35 -11.68 -15.86 -12.79
N LYS A 36 -11.12 -15.97 -11.58
CA LYS A 36 -10.60 -17.25 -11.04
C LYS A 36 -11.64 -18.37 -11.15
N GLY A 37 -12.92 -18.04 -10.97
CA GLY A 37 -14.03 -18.99 -11.12
C GLY A 37 -14.21 -19.45 -12.57
N GLY A 38 -14.03 -18.55 -13.53
CA GLY A 38 -14.16 -18.84 -14.95
C GLY A 38 -13.03 -19.68 -15.53
N LEU A 39 -11.81 -19.41 -15.08
CA LEU A 39 -10.64 -20.24 -15.37
C LEU A 39 -10.84 -21.69 -14.88
N GLY A 40 -11.38 -21.89 -13.67
CA GLY A 40 -11.70 -23.24 -13.17
C GLY A 40 -12.73 -24.00 -14.03
N VAL A 41 -13.70 -23.30 -14.62
CA VAL A 41 -14.68 -23.91 -15.54
C VAL A 41 -14.00 -24.36 -16.84
N ILE A 42 -13.08 -23.57 -17.38
CA ILE A 42 -12.32 -23.90 -18.60
C ILE A 42 -11.47 -25.17 -18.39
N LYS A 43 -10.79 -25.30 -17.26
CA LYS A 43 -10.03 -26.51 -16.90
C LYS A 43 -10.91 -27.77 -16.91
N ASN A 44 -12.12 -27.66 -16.33
CA ASN A 44 -13.05 -28.79 -16.26
C ASN A 44 -13.56 -29.21 -17.64
N ILE A 45 -13.76 -28.28 -18.56
CA ILE A 45 -14.18 -28.56 -19.94
C ILE A 45 -13.05 -29.25 -20.70
N ILE A 46 -11.83 -28.72 -20.65
CA ILE A 46 -10.66 -29.31 -21.33
C ILE A 46 -10.42 -30.76 -20.86
N GLN A 47 -10.59 -31.04 -19.56
CA GLN A 47 -10.38 -32.37 -19.02
C GLN A 47 -11.46 -33.37 -19.46
N LYS A 48 -12.74 -32.96 -19.44
CA LYS A 48 -13.90 -33.82 -19.72
C LYS A 48 -14.22 -34.00 -21.19
N ASP A 49 -13.67 -33.18 -22.08
CA ASP A 49 -13.96 -33.27 -23.51
C ASP A 49 -13.16 -34.41 -24.16
N ASP A 50 -13.83 -35.51 -24.52
CA ASP A 50 -13.21 -36.68 -25.14
C ASP A 50 -12.86 -36.47 -26.63
N THR A 51 -13.25 -35.35 -27.23
CA THR A 51 -12.94 -35.02 -28.63
C THR A 51 -11.53 -34.42 -28.81
N ILE A 52 -10.90 -34.00 -27.72
CA ILE A 52 -9.55 -33.42 -27.71
C ILE A 52 -8.52 -34.54 -27.58
N SER A 53 -7.58 -34.62 -28.54
CA SER A 53 -6.43 -35.52 -28.48
C SER A 53 -5.65 -35.35 -27.16
N ALA A 54 -5.11 -36.43 -26.62
CA ALA A 54 -4.35 -36.43 -25.37
C ALA A 54 -3.20 -35.40 -25.38
N GLU A 55 -2.54 -35.24 -26.53
CA GLU A 55 -1.46 -34.28 -26.72
C GLU A 55 -1.95 -32.82 -26.65
N ASN A 56 -3.10 -32.53 -27.25
CA ASN A 56 -3.73 -31.20 -27.22
C ASN A 56 -4.27 -30.86 -25.82
N LYS A 57 -4.75 -31.86 -25.06
CA LYS A 57 -5.17 -31.66 -23.66
C LYS A 57 -4.01 -31.21 -22.78
N VAL A 58 -2.84 -31.84 -22.92
CA VAL A 58 -1.64 -31.47 -22.16
C VAL A 58 -1.22 -30.04 -22.47
N GLN A 59 -1.19 -29.67 -23.75
CA GLN A 59 -0.78 -28.33 -24.18
C GLN A 59 -1.75 -27.22 -23.70
N LEU A 60 -3.05 -27.52 -23.62
CA LEU A 60 -4.06 -26.60 -23.12
C LEU A 60 -4.00 -26.46 -21.60
N LEU A 61 -3.76 -27.56 -20.87
CA LEU A 61 -3.60 -27.51 -19.41
C LEU A 61 -2.33 -26.77 -19.00
N GLU A 62 -1.24 -26.91 -19.74
CA GLU A 62 -0.01 -26.15 -19.50
C GLU A 62 -0.23 -24.64 -19.70
N ALA A 63 -0.89 -24.25 -20.78
CA ALA A 63 -1.23 -22.85 -21.01
C ALA A 63 -2.17 -22.30 -19.93
N TYR A 64 -3.07 -23.14 -19.40
CA TYR A 64 -3.93 -22.79 -18.28
C TYR A 64 -3.15 -22.49 -17.01
N GLU A 65 -2.16 -23.31 -16.68
CA GLU A 65 -1.32 -23.12 -15.50
C GLU A 65 -0.47 -21.86 -15.60
N ASP A 66 0.09 -21.57 -16.78
CA ASP A 66 0.82 -20.34 -17.07
C ASP A 66 -0.02 -19.09 -16.82
N ASP A 67 -1.22 -19.03 -17.40
CA ASP A 67 -2.12 -17.88 -17.28
C ASP A 67 -2.64 -17.73 -15.84
N MET A 68 -2.91 -18.83 -15.15
CA MET A 68 -3.26 -18.82 -13.72
C MET A 68 -2.14 -18.27 -12.85
N ARG A 69 -0.90 -18.69 -13.10
CA ARG A 69 0.27 -18.23 -12.35
C ARG A 69 0.51 -16.74 -12.56
N ALA A 70 0.36 -16.24 -13.79
CA ALA A 70 0.47 -14.82 -14.09
C ALA A 70 -0.61 -14.00 -13.35
N PHE A 71 -1.85 -14.49 -13.34
CA PHE A 71 -2.94 -13.85 -12.60
C PHE A 71 -2.67 -13.82 -11.09
N GLU A 72 -2.17 -14.91 -10.52
CA GLU A 72 -1.86 -14.98 -9.08
C GLU A 72 -0.75 -14.03 -8.67
N LEU A 73 0.31 -13.93 -9.47
CA LEU A 73 1.39 -12.98 -9.23
C LEU A 73 0.88 -11.53 -9.24
N GLU A 74 -0.02 -11.18 -10.15
CA GLU A 74 -0.60 -9.84 -10.18
C GLU A 74 -1.52 -9.57 -8.98
N VAL A 75 -2.34 -10.53 -8.58
CA VAL A 75 -3.18 -10.40 -7.38
C VAL A 75 -2.31 -10.23 -6.14
N GLN A 76 -1.25 -11.04 -6.02
CA GLN A 76 -0.28 -10.92 -4.93
C GLN A 76 0.40 -9.56 -4.92
N ASP A 77 0.78 -9.03 -6.07
CA ASP A 77 1.39 -7.70 -6.19
C ASP A 77 0.42 -6.61 -5.71
N ARG A 78 -0.84 -6.65 -6.15
CA ARG A 78 -1.88 -5.72 -5.70
C ARG A 78 -2.20 -5.84 -4.21
N ASP A 79 -2.27 -7.05 -3.69
CA ASP A 79 -2.51 -7.31 -2.27
C ASP A 79 -1.31 -6.89 -1.42
N SER A 80 -0.08 -7.02 -1.94
CA SER A 80 1.13 -6.54 -1.28
C SER A 80 1.15 -5.02 -1.16
N ALA A 81 0.72 -4.30 -2.21
CA ALA A 81 0.60 -2.85 -2.19
C ALA A 81 -0.43 -2.39 -1.14
N ARG A 82 -1.60 -3.05 -1.08
CA ARG A 82 -2.62 -2.77 -0.07
C ARG A 82 -2.15 -3.11 1.34
N LYS A 83 -1.44 -4.22 1.54
CA LYS A 83 -0.84 -4.58 2.84
C LYS A 83 0.18 -3.53 3.30
N ARG A 84 1.01 -3.02 2.38
CA ARG A 84 1.97 -1.96 2.69
C ARG A 84 1.29 -0.67 3.15
N GLU A 85 0.20 -0.26 2.50
CA GLU A 85 -0.58 0.91 2.94
C GLU A 85 -1.20 0.70 4.33
N VAL A 86 -1.73 -0.50 4.59
CA VAL A 86 -2.30 -0.84 5.90
C VAL A 86 -1.23 -0.90 6.99
N GLU A 87 -0.04 -1.43 6.69
CA GLU A 87 1.08 -1.46 7.62
C GLU A 87 1.62 -0.05 7.90
N LEU A 88 1.75 0.79 6.87
CA LEU A 88 2.08 2.21 7.04
C LEU A 88 1.03 2.94 7.88
N ALA A 89 -0.26 2.67 7.66
CA ALA A 89 -1.34 3.26 8.45
C ALA A 89 -1.34 2.80 9.92
N LYS A 90 -0.90 1.56 10.20
CA LYS A 90 -0.73 1.04 11.57
C LYS A 90 0.50 1.61 12.27
N VAL A 91 1.58 1.87 11.52
CA VAL A 91 2.83 2.46 12.02
C VAL A 91 2.76 3.99 12.10
N LYS A 92 1.80 4.64 11.44
CA LYS A 92 1.38 6.05 11.65
C LYS A 92 0.82 6.33 13.07
N GLY A 93 1.16 5.50 14.05
CA GLY A 93 0.94 5.73 15.47
C GLY A 93 1.82 6.88 15.94
N THR A 94 1.15 7.95 16.33
CA THR A 94 1.58 9.04 17.22
C THR A 94 3.10 9.12 17.48
N ASP A 95 3.75 10.12 16.89
CA ASP A 95 5.18 10.40 17.06
C ASP A 95 5.52 10.69 18.53
N TRP A 96 6.02 9.67 19.22
CA TRP A 96 6.40 9.75 20.63
C TRP A 96 7.52 10.77 20.88
N MET A 97 8.39 11.01 19.88
CA MET A 97 9.47 11.98 19.97
C MET A 97 8.92 13.40 19.96
N MET A 98 7.86 13.64 19.19
CA MET A 98 7.14 14.93 19.22
C MET A 98 6.52 15.19 20.59
N TYR A 99 5.92 14.18 21.22
CA TYR A 99 5.40 14.33 22.58
C TYR A 99 6.52 14.55 23.61
N ALA A 100 7.60 13.79 23.54
CA ALA A 100 8.72 13.92 24.47
C ALA A 100 9.34 15.33 24.39
N THR A 101 9.64 15.81 23.18
CA THR A 101 10.19 17.15 22.96
C THR A 101 9.19 18.25 23.31
N GLY A 102 7.90 18.05 23.06
CA GLY A 102 6.82 18.96 23.45
C GLY A 102 6.70 19.12 24.97
N ILE A 103 6.69 18.01 25.71
CA ILE A 103 6.62 18.01 27.17
C ILE A 103 7.87 18.65 27.77
N VAL A 104 9.07 18.27 27.29
CA VAL A 104 10.33 18.83 27.78
C VAL A 104 10.40 20.34 27.53
N GLY A 105 9.98 20.80 26.35
CA GLY A 105 9.92 22.23 26.03
C GLY A 105 8.91 22.99 26.89
N LEU A 106 7.74 22.41 27.17
CA LEU A 106 6.74 23.04 28.02
C LEU A 106 7.20 23.14 29.49
N VAL A 107 7.80 22.07 30.02
CA VAL A 107 8.33 22.04 31.38
C VAL A 107 9.46 23.05 31.56
N SER A 108 10.39 23.13 30.60
CA SER A 108 11.47 24.11 30.64
C SER A 108 10.94 25.55 30.56
N PHE A 109 9.95 25.82 29.72
CA PHE A 109 9.29 27.13 29.64
C PHE A 109 8.63 27.53 30.96
N ILE A 110 7.84 26.63 31.58
CA ILE A 110 7.20 26.90 32.88
C ILE A 110 8.27 27.15 33.97
N ALA A 111 9.33 26.34 34.00
CA ALA A 111 10.42 26.51 34.95
C ALA A 111 11.12 27.88 34.81
N MET A 112 11.30 28.36 33.57
CA MET A 112 11.85 29.71 33.34
C MET A 112 10.91 30.81 33.83
N VAL A 113 9.61 30.71 33.56
CA VAL A 113 8.63 31.69 34.06
C VAL A 113 8.66 31.76 35.59
N VAL A 114 8.70 30.61 36.26
CA VAL A 114 8.83 30.55 37.73
C VAL A 114 10.14 31.18 38.20
N ALA A 115 11.26 30.87 37.54
CA ALA A 115 12.56 31.46 37.88
C ALA A 115 12.57 32.99 37.73
N VAL A 116 11.96 33.54 36.68
CA VAL A 116 11.85 34.98 36.47
C VAL A 116 11.03 35.67 37.55
N ILE A 117 9.97 35.04 38.05
CA ILE A 117 9.10 35.60 39.09
C ILE A 117 9.82 35.58 40.46
N TRP A 118 10.52 34.49 40.78
CA TRP A 118 11.04 34.26 42.14
C TRP A 118 12.49 34.70 42.33
N ILE A 119 13.27 34.84 41.26
CA ILE A 119 14.71 35.16 41.33
C ILE A 119 15.00 36.41 40.50
N PRO A 120 14.90 37.63 41.07
CA PRO A 120 15.10 38.87 40.34
C PRO A 120 16.44 38.98 39.60
N SER A 121 17.50 38.35 40.13
CA SER A 121 18.85 38.37 39.52
C SER A 121 18.94 37.69 38.16
N VAL A 122 17.96 36.85 37.79
CA VAL A 122 17.96 36.19 36.48
C VAL A 122 17.56 37.13 35.35
N GLN A 123 16.82 38.20 35.65
CA GLN A 123 16.40 39.20 34.67
C GLN A 123 17.57 40.05 34.17
N GLU A 124 18.57 40.28 35.04
CA GLU A 124 19.76 41.05 34.70
C GLU A 124 20.88 40.20 34.08
N ASN A 125 20.76 38.87 34.17
CA ASN A 125 21.75 37.95 33.66
C ASN A 125 21.60 37.74 32.15
N LYS A 126 22.54 38.30 31.38
CA LYS A 126 22.58 38.19 29.91
C LYS A 126 22.55 36.75 29.39
N LEU A 127 23.20 35.80 30.09
CA LEU A 127 23.18 34.39 29.70
C LEU A 127 21.79 33.78 29.87
N PHE A 128 21.10 34.15 30.94
CA PHE A 128 19.75 33.65 31.22
C PHE A 128 18.72 34.19 30.21
N VAL A 129 18.81 35.48 29.85
CA VAL A 129 17.96 36.08 28.82
C VAL A 129 18.20 35.44 27.45
N HIS A 130 19.45 35.13 27.10
CA HIS A 130 19.74 34.42 25.85
C HIS A 130 19.23 32.98 25.85
N LEU A 131 19.41 32.25 26.96
CA LEU A 131 18.87 30.90 27.14
C LEU A 131 17.35 30.89 27.02
N MET A 132 16.68 31.89 27.60
CA MET A 132 15.23 32.06 27.48
C MET A 132 14.79 32.19 26.02
N GLY A 133 15.48 33.02 25.24
CA GLY A 133 15.20 33.16 23.80
C GLY A 133 15.40 31.87 23.00
N ILE A 134 16.40 31.05 23.34
CA ILE A 134 16.61 29.74 22.71
C ILE A 134 15.44 28.79 23.02
N VAL A 135 15.03 28.72 24.30
CA VAL A 135 13.94 27.84 24.74
C VAL A 135 12.61 28.29 24.13
N GLU A 136 12.31 29.58 24.11
CA GLU A 136 11.14 30.14 23.42
C GLU A 136 11.13 29.78 21.93
N GLY A 137 12.28 29.91 21.25
CA GLY A 137 12.43 29.54 19.85
C GLY A 137 12.15 28.06 19.59
N VAL A 138 12.65 27.17 20.46
CA VAL A 138 12.39 25.72 20.37
C VAL A 138 10.90 25.40 20.58
N VAL A 139 10.26 26.00 21.59
CA VAL A 139 8.84 25.78 21.90
C VAL A 139 7.94 26.26 20.75
N ILE A 140 8.20 27.45 20.21
CA ILE A 140 7.45 27.99 19.07
C ILE A 140 7.66 27.11 17.83
N SER A 141 8.91 26.72 17.53
CA SER A 141 9.22 25.84 16.40
C SER A 141 8.52 24.48 16.51
N ASN A 142 8.42 23.92 17.73
CA ASN A 142 7.71 22.67 17.96
C ASN A 142 6.19 22.81 17.80
N LEU A 143 5.62 23.96 18.18
CA LEU A 143 4.21 24.28 17.91
C LEU A 143 3.93 24.33 16.40
N PHE A 144 4.81 24.97 15.63
CA PHE A 144 4.71 24.96 14.17
C PHE A 144 4.90 23.56 13.57
N ALA A 145 5.84 22.76 14.08
CA ALA A 145 6.03 21.37 13.65
C ALA A 145 4.79 20.51 13.93
N TYR A 146 4.14 20.72 15.08
CA TYR A 146 2.86 20.08 15.39
C TYR A 146 1.78 20.49 14.39
N TYR A 147 1.53 21.79 14.23
CA TYR A 147 0.42 22.28 13.40
C TYR A 147 0.65 22.18 11.89
N TYR A 148 1.88 22.20 11.39
CA TYR A 148 2.18 22.19 9.95
C TYR A 148 2.94 20.94 9.49
N GLY A 149 3.63 20.25 10.40
CA GLY A 149 4.31 18.98 10.14
C GLY A 149 3.38 17.78 10.27
N THR A 150 2.56 17.72 11.34
CA THR A 150 1.61 16.59 11.52
C THR A 150 0.24 16.80 10.87
N SER A 151 -0.15 18.05 10.57
CA SER A 151 -1.40 18.33 9.83
C SER A 151 -1.29 18.07 8.32
N LYS A 152 -0.08 17.93 7.77
CA LYS A 152 0.12 17.57 6.35
C LYS A 152 -0.21 16.11 6.03
N ASP A 153 -0.50 15.30 7.06
CA ASP A 153 -0.66 13.85 6.92
C ASP A 153 -2.14 13.39 6.94
N LYS A 154 -3.08 14.36 6.81
CA LYS A 154 -4.53 14.15 6.69
C LYS A 154 -5.09 14.69 5.36
N THR A 155 -4.53 14.27 4.24
CA THR A 155 -5.18 14.29 2.91
C THR A 155 -4.69 13.11 2.10
#